data_AF-A0A4V1N3D6-F1
#
_entry.id   AF-A0A4V1N3D6-F1
#
_cell.length_a   1.000
_cell.length_b   1.000
_cell.length_c   1.000
_cell.angle_alpha   90.00
_cell.angle_beta   90.00
_cell.angle_gamma   90.00
#
_symmetry.space_group_name_H-M   'P 1'
#
loop_
_entity.id
_entity.type
_entity.pdbx_description
1 polymer ?
#
loop_
_entity_poly.entity_id
_entity_poly.type
_entity_poly.pdbx_seq_one_letter_code
_entity_poly.pdbx_strand_id
1 'polypeptide(L)'
;MIFPENIVLSDTFSEQIKEQKNEFYRIFRKDTTRIKSYSTEFILDKIDNSKEYQYIFESEYWLAFNYKKMIPELIKRITNNKEIGLINTADLIIWERIESGDLKFYGHGGIAFDDLFKISGRANHLLKNITGEDFGNVMMNTSQNELTELQNKWIEWLSKI
;
A
#
# COMPACT_ATOMS: atom_id res chain seq x y z
N MET A 1 1.69 18.50 0.16
CA MET A 1 2.63 17.62 0.89
C MET A 1 3.74 17.22 -0.05
N ILE A 2 4.99 17.32 0.39
CA ILE A 2 6.20 16.98 -0.36
C ILE A 2 7.06 16.15 0.59
N PHE A 3 7.78 15.16 0.08
CA PHE A 3 8.71 14.37 0.88
C PHE A 3 9.99 15.20 1.16
N PRO A 4 10.50 15.26 2.40
CA PRO A 4 11.65 16.11 2.71
C PRO A 4 12.92 15.77 1.92
N GLU A 5 13.70 16.80 1.58
CA GLU A 5 15.00 16.64 0.92
C GLU A 5 16.13 16.44 1.96
N ASN A 6 17.18 15.70 1.58
CA ASN A 6 18.39 15.47 2.41
C ASN A 6 18.14 14.85 3.79
N ILE A 7 17.15 13.97 3.84
CA ILE A 7 16.72 13.27 5.03
C ILE A 7 17.60 12.08 5.39
N VAL A 8 17.74 11.79 6.70
CA VAL A 8 18.26 10.52 7.19
C VAL A 8 17.06 9.66 7.57
N LEU A 9 16.79 8.63 6.77
CA LEU A 9 15.70 7.71 7.06
C LEU A 9 16.01 6.92 8.34
N SER A 10 14.97 6.55 9.10
CA SER A 10 15.13 5.61 10.21
C SER A 10 15.71 4.28 9.73
N ASP A 11 16.35 3.54 10.63
CA ASP A 11 16.90 2.22 10.31
C ASP A 11 15.81 1.27 9.81
N THR A 12 14.63 1.30 10.46
CA THR A 12 13.46 0.53 10.06
C THR A 12 13.04 0.84 8.62
N PHE A 13 12.88 2.11 8.28
CA PHE A 13 12.45 2.50 6.93
C PHE A 13 13.53 2.16 5.88
N SER A 14 14.80 2.38 6.22
CA SER A 14 15.92 2.02 5.34
C SER A 14 15.97 0.52 5.05
N GLU A 15 15.76 -0.33 6.07
CA GLU A 15 15.75 -1.77 5.90
C GLU A 15 14.52 -2.23 5.09
N GLN A 16 13.34 -1.68 5.34
CA GLN A 16 12.14 -1.99 4.54
C GLN A 16 12.34 -1.69 3.05
N ILE A 17 12.92 -0.54 2.70
CA ILE A 17 13.26 -0.22 1.31
C ILE A 17 14.22 -1.27 0.72
N LYS A 18 15.21 -1.71 1.51
CA LYS A 18 16.20 -2.71 1.08
C LYS A 18 15.57 -4.09 0.90
N GLU A 19 14.77 -4.56 1.85
CA GLU A 19 14.02 -5.81 1.78
C GLU A 19 13.10 -5.84 0.56
N GLN A 20 12.29 -4.80 0.36
CA GLN A 20 11.39 -4.71 -0.78
C GLN A 20 12.14 -4.71 -2.12
N LYS A 21 13.30 -4.06 -2.21
CA LYS A 21 14.15 -4.13 -3.42
C LYS A 21 14.70 -5.52 -3.67
N ASN A 22 15.13 -6.23 -2.63
CA ASN A 22 15.65 -7.59 -2.76
C ASN A 22 14.55 -8.55 -3.21
N GLU A 23 13.38 -8.47 -2.57
CA GLU A 23 12.21 -9.28 -2.92
C GLU A 23 11.70 -8.98 -4.33
N PHE A 24 11.72 -7.71 -4.76
CA PHE A 24 11.41 -7.32 -6.14
C PHE A 24 12.22 -8.13 -7.16
N TYR A 25 13.54 -8.22 -6.99
CA TYR A 25 14.40 -8.98 -7.92
C TYR A 25 14.20 -10.49 -7.82
N ARG A 26 13.83 -11.00 -6.64
CA ARG A 26 13.54 -12.43 -6.43
C ARG A 26 12.25 -12.83 -7.14
N ILE A 27 11.17 -12.06 -6.93
CA ILE A 27 9.82 -12.35 -7.42
C ILE A 27 9.71 -12.05 -8.92
N PHE A 28 10.14 -10.84 -9.33
CA PHE A 28 9.96 -10.37 -10.70
C PHE A 28 11.18 -10.58 -11.58
N ARG A 29 12.03 -11.56 -11.29
CA ARG A 29 13.30 -11.83 -12.01
C ARG A 29 13.19 -11.83 -13.55
N LYS A 30 12.02 -12.18 -14.10
CA LYS A 30 11.75 -12.23 -15.55
C LYS A 30 11.10 -10.96 -16.13
N ASP A 31 10.63 -10.05 -15.28
CA ASP A 31 9.73 -8.95 -15.68
C ASP A 31 10.05 -7.62 -14.98
N THR A 32 11.27 -7.48 -14.49
CA THR A 32 11.70 -6.26 -13.76
C THR A 32 11.59 -4.99 -14.60
N THR A 33 11.80 -5.08 -15.92
CA THR A 33 11.77 -3.95 -16.85
C THR A 33 10.38 -3.32 -16.95
N ARG A 34 9.33 -4.14 -17.11
CA ARG A 34 7.95 -3.66 -17.25
C ARG A 34 7.48 -2.94 -15.99
N ILE A 35 7.70 -3.55 -14.82
CA ILE A 35 7.22 -2.98 -13.57
C ILE A 35 7.96 -1.67 -13.28
N LYS A 36 9.28 -1.63 -13.46
CA LYS A 36 10.06 -0.39 -13.27
C LYS A 36 9.68 0.73 -14.26
N SER A 37 9.15 0.41 -15.44
CA SER A 37 8.75 1.42 -16.41
C SER A 37 7.38 2.03 -16.13
N TYR A 38 6.64 1.57 -15.13
CA TYR A 38 5.41 2.23 -14.72
C TYR A 38 5.66 3.66 -14.27
N SER A 39 4.77 4.55 -14.67
CA SER A 39 4.74 5.92 -14.15
C SER A 39 4.00 5.98 -12.82
N THR A 40 4.24 7.04 -12.06
CA THR A 40 3.48 7.33 -10.84
C THR A 40 1.99 7.40 -11.13
N GLU A 41 1.61 8.05 -12.22
CA GLU A 41 0.22 8.27 -12.61
C GLU A 41 -0.48 6.95 -12.92
N PHE A 42 0.24 6.02 -13.57
CA PHE A 42 -0.25 4.66 -13.80
C PHE A 42 -0.51 3.93 -12.47
N ILE A 43 0.46 3.94 -11.54
CA ILE A 43 0.29 3.26 -10.24
C ILE A 43 -0.85 3.86 -9.42
N LEU A 44 -0.95 5.19 -9.38
CA LEU A 44 -2.04 5.87 -8.68
C LEU A 44 -3.40 5.53 -9.29
N ASP A 45 -3.52 5.47 -10.62
CA ASP A 45 -4.73 4.98 -11.29
C ASP A 45 -5.09 3.55 -10.85
N LYS A 46 -4.10 2.65 -10.74
CA LYS A 46 -4.38 1.28 -10.30
C LYS A 46 -4.81 1.20 -8.84
N ILE A 47 -4.22 2.00 -7.97
CA ILE A 47 -4.64 2.11 -6.57
C ILE A 47 -6.10 2.61 -6.49
N ASP A 48 -6.45 3.62 -7.29
CA ASP A 48 -7.75 4.29 -7.20
C ASP A 48 -8.89 3.54 -7.92
N ASN A 49 -8.58 2.76 -8.97
CA ASN A 49 -9.61 2.26 -9.90
C ASN A 49 -9.51 0.76 -10.24
N SER A 50 -8.38 0.11 -10.04
CA SER A 50 -8.24 -1.29 -10.47
C SER A 50 -8.91 -2.27 -9.53
N LYS A 51 -9.54 -3.31 -10.07
CA LYS A 51 -9.95 -4.51 -9.31
C LYS A 51 -8.90 -5.60 -9.31
N GLU A 52 -7.95 -5.57 -10.24
CA GLU A 52 -6.89 -6.57 -10.32
C GLU A 52 -5.93 -6.45 -9.13
N TYR A 53 -5.93 -7.44 -8.24
CA TYR A 53 -5.05 -7.48 -7.06
C TYR A 53 -3.57 -7.40 -7.44
N GLN A 54 -3.20 -7.97 -8.59
CA GLN A 54 -1.83 -7.95 -9.10
C GLN A 54 -1.22 -6.54 -9.10
N TYR A 55 -1.98 -5.48 -9.41
CA TYR A 55 -1.40 -4.14 -9.42
C TYR A 55 -1.14 -3.58 -8.01
N ILE A 56 -1.92 -3.97 -7.00
CA ILE A 56 -1.65 -3.60 -5.61
C ILE A 56 -0.37 -4.31 -5.15
N PHE A 57 -0.26 -5.60 -5.44
CA PHE A 57 0.93 -6.40 -5.18
C PHE A 57 2.19 -5.85 -5.89
N GLU A 58 2.12 -5.54 -7.19
CA GLU A 58 3.24 -4.92 -7.92
C GLU A 58 3.60 -3.54 -7.34
N SER A 59 2.62 -2.79 -6.85
CA SER A 59 2.86 -1.46 -6.25
C SER A 59 3.72 -1.54 -4.99
N GLU A 60 3.53 -2.55 -4.13
CA GLU A 60 4.32 -2.74 -2.89
C GLU A 60 5.83 -2.64 -3.16
N TYR A 61 6.28 -3.32 -4.22
CA TYR A 61 7.69 -3.37 -4.59
C TYR A 61 8.12 -2.17 -5.45
N TRP A 62 7.24 -1.68 -6.33
CA TRP A 62 7.53 -0.51 -7.15
C TRP A 62 7.78 0.75 -6.31
N LEU A 63 7.08 0.87 -5.18
CA LEU A 63 7.24 1.94 -4.20
C LEU A 63 8.68 2.07 -3.70
N ALA A 64 9.43 0.97 -3.54
CA ALA A 64 10.81 1.02 -3.05
C ALA A 64 11.77 1.81 -3.96
N PHE A 65 11.42 1.98 -5.23
CA PHE A 65 12.16 2.79 -6.19
C PHE A 65 11.63 4.23 -6.32
N ASN A 66 10.43 4.51 -5.81
CA ASN A 66 9.68 5.75 -6.08
C ASN A 66 9.08 6.41 -4.83
N TYR A 67 9.44 5.94 -3.62
CA TYR A 67 8.78 6.28 -2.36
C TYR A 67 8.68 7.79 -2.10
N LYS A 68 9.70 8.57 -2.47
CA LYS A 68 9.71 10.04 -2.26
C LYS A 68 8.54 10.72 -2.97
N LYS A 69 8.20 10.29 -4.20
CA LYS A 69 7.06 10.84 -4.93
C LYS A 69 5.75 10.20 -4.47
N MET A 70 5.77 8.91 -4.11
CA MET A 70 4.55 8.16 -3.78
C MET A 70 3.99 8.42 -2.39
N ILE A 71 4.82 8.51 -1.36
CA ILE A 71 4.36 8.65 0.03
C ILE A 71 3.39 9.84 0.18
N PRO A 72 3.72 11.06 -0.29
CA PRO A 72 2.77 12.17 -0.21
C PRO A 72 1.45 11.92 -0.96
N GLU A 73 1.47 11.16 -2.06
CA GLU A 73 0.27 10.84 -2.85
C GLU A 73 -0.60 9.77 -2.19
N LEU A 74 0.00 8.80 -1.51
CA LEU A 74 -0.71 7.78 -0.74
C LEU A 74 -1.37 8.39 0.49
N ILE A 75 -0.68 9.30 1.20
CA ILE A 75 -1.25 9.99 2.37
C ILE A 75 -2.53 10.74 1.98
N LYS A 76 -2.58 11.40 0.81
CA LYS A 76 -3.79 12.08 0.31
C LYS A 76 -5.00 11.14 0.13
N ARG A 77 -4.75 9.85 -0.06
CA ARG A 77 -5.77 8.82 -0.35
C ARG A 77 -6.33 8.15 0.89
N ILE A 78 -5.71 8.33 2.06
CA ILE A 78 -6.15 7.70 3.32
C ILE A 78 -7.60 8.04 3.67
N THR A 79 -8.06 9.26 3.37
CA THR A 79 -9.44 9.68 3.63
C THR A 79 -10.43 9.30 2.54
N ASN A 80 -9.98 8.70 1.42
CA ASN A 80 -10.84 8.25 0.34
C ASN A 80 -11.36 6.84 0.61
N ASN A 81 -12.54 6.74 1.25
CA ASN A 81 -13.12 5.46 1.65
C ASN A 81 -13.91 4.74 0.54
N LYS A 82 -13.73 5.12 -0.73
CA LYS A 82 -14.44 4.50 -1.84
C LYS A 82 -14.05 3.03 -1.98
N GLU A 83 -15.06 2.17 -2.04
CA GLU A 83 -14.89 0.75 -2.35
C GLU A 83 -14.80 0.52 -3.86
N ILE A 84 -13.77 -0.22 -4.27
CA ILE A 84 -13.49 -0.61 -5.66
C ILE A 84 -13.72 -2.11 -5.85
N GLY A 85 -13.44 -2.90 -4.81
CA GLY A 85 -13.44 -4.35 -4.85
C GLY A 85 -12.13 -4.93 -5.38
N LEU A 86 -12.00 -6.26 -5.32
CA LEU A 86 -10.85 -6.99 -5.85
C LEU A 86 -11.25 -8.26 -6.59
N ILE A 87 -10.46 -8.63 -7.58
CA ILE A 87 -10.50 -9.91 -8.31
C ILE A 87 -9.08 -10.48 -8.38
N ASN A 88 -8.98 -11.76 -8.73
CA ASN A 88 -7.71 -12.50 -8.81
C ASN A 88 -6.94 -12.47 -7.48
N THR A 89 -7.64 -12.73 -6.38
CA THR A 89 -7.17 -12.62 -4.99
C THR A 89 -6.66 -13.94 -4.40
N ALA A 90 -6.23 -14.90 -5.23
CA ALA A 90 -5.86 -16.24 -4.76
C ALA A 90 -4.71 -16.24 -3.74
N ASP A 91 -3.80 -15.26 -3.86
CA ASP A 91 -2.66 -15.07 -2.96
C ASP A 91 -2.88 -13.95 -1.93
N LEU A 92 -4.13 -13.60 -1.64
CA LEU A 92 -4.49 -12.56 -0.68
C LEU A 92 -5.44 -13.12 0.39
N ILE A 93 -5.13 -12.80 1.64
CA ILE A 93 -5.96 -13.11 2.80
C ILE A 93 -6.32 -11.78 3.48
N ILE A 94 -7.62 -11.48 3.52
CA ILE A 94 -8.20 -10.42 4.35
C ILE A 94 -9.32 -11.09 5.14
N TRP A 95 -9.06 -11.39 6.42
CA TRP A 95 -9.97 -12.22 7.23
C TRP A 95 -11.39 -11.66 7.30
N GLU A 96 -11.54 -10.36 7.51
CA GLU A 96 -12.85 -9.70 7.56
C GLU A 96 -13.65 -9.88 6.26
N ARG A 97 -12.98 -9.82 5.09
CA ARG A 97 -13.61 -10.06 3.77
C ARG A 97 -13.88 -11.55 3.50
N ILE A 98 -13.12 -12.45 4.11
CA ILE A 98 -13.40 -13.90 4.06
C ILE A 98 -14.64 -14.21 4.90
N GLU A 99 -14.73 -13.64 6.09
CA GLU A 99 -15.86 -13.81 7.02
C GLU A 99 -17.16 -13.19 6.47
N SER A 100 -17.08 -12.05 5.78
CA SER A 100 -18.23 -11.43 5.10
C SER A 100 -18.69 -12.18 3.84
N GLY A 101 -17.83 -13.03 3.26
CA GLY A 101 -18.07 -13.74 2.01
C GLY A 101 -17.66 -12.99 0.74
N ASP A 102 -17.04 -11.81 0.86
CA ASP A 102 -16.55 -11.00 -0.27
C ASP A 102 -15.25 -11.55 -0.88
N LEU A 103 -14.47 -12.31 -0.11
CA LEU A 103 -13.22 -12.92 -0.53
C LEU A 103 -13.23 -14.42 -0.26
N LYS A 104 -12.87 -15.23 -1.26
CA LYS A 104 -12.72 -16.67 -1.09
C LYS A 104 -11.36 -16.99 -0.48
N PHE A 105 -11.32 -17.81 0.57
CA PHE A 105 -10.07 -18.36 1.09
C PHE A 105 -9.57 -19.53 0.24
N TYR A 106 -8.29 -19.49 -0.16
CA TYR A 106 -7.65 -20.51 -1.01
C TYR A 106 -6.63 -21.39 -0.27
N GLY A 107 -6.45 -21.21 1.04
CA GLY A 107 -5.51 -22.01 1.85
C GLY A 107 -4.08 -21.47 1.89
N HIS A 108 -3.77 -20.43 1.11
CA HIS A 108 -2.47 -19.73 1.08
C HIS A 108 -2.68 -18.25 0.71
N GLY A 109 -1.61 -17.45 0.85
CA GLY A 109 -1.59 -16.05 0.46
C GLY A 109 -0.90 -15.15 1.49
N GLY A 110 -0.62 -13.91 1.09
CA GLY A 110 -0.19 -12.86 2.00
C GLY A 110 -1.37 -12.33 2.82
N ILE A 111 -1.15 -12.11 4.12
CA ILE A 111 -2.17 -11.53 5.00
C ILE A 111 -2.08 -10.01 4.91
N ALA A 112 -3.19 -9.36 4.55
CA ALA A 112 -3.35 -7.92 4.67
C ALA A 112 -4.31 -7.61 5.82
N PHE A 113 -3.87 -6.73 6.72
CA PHE A 113 -4.70 -6.26 7.84
C PHE A 113 -5.57 -5.08 7.46
N ASP A 114 -5.22 -4.35 6.40
CA ASP A 114 -6.03 -3.31 5.81
C ASP A 114 -7.00 -3.88 4.77
N ASP A 115 -8.17 -3.25 4.64
CA ASP A 115 -9.19 -3.57 3.66
C ASP A 115 -8.81 -3.06 2.27
N LEU A 116 -8.09 -3.89 1.52
CA LEU A 116 -7.63 -3.58 0.16
C LEU A 116 -8.77 -3.47 -0.87
N PHE A 117 -10.02 -3.72 -0.49
CA PHE A 117 -11.17 -3.43 -1.36
C PHE A 117 -11.42 -1.92 -1.49
N LYS A 118 -10.86 -1.11 -0.59
CA LYS A 118 -11.02 0.36 -0.56
C LYS A 118 -9.73 1.10 -0.88
N ILE A 119 -9.87 2.31 -1.42
CA ILE A 119 -8.74 3.18 -1.75
C ILE A 119 -7.92 3.52 -0.48
N SER A 120 -8.60 3.87 0.62
CA SER A 120 -8.00 4.14 1.92
C SER A 120 -7.15 2.98 2.44
N GLY A 121 -7.67 1.75 2.38
CA GLY A 121 -6.97 0.55 2.84
C GLY A 121 -5.76 0.21 1.97
N ARG A 122 -5.88 0.32 0.64
CA ARG A 122 -4.73 0.18 -0.27
C ARG A 122 -3.63 1.18 0.05
N ALA A 123 -3.99 2.44 0.27
CA ALA A 123 -3.02 3.48 0.57
C ALA A 123 -2.31 3.24 1.92
N ASN A 124 -3.05 2.87 2.96
CA ASN A 124 -2.47 2.59 4.28
C ASN A 124 -1.56 1.37 4.25
N HIS A 125 -2.01 0.27 3.65
CA HIS A 125 -1.22 -0.96 3.48
C HIS A 125 0.12 -0.70 2.79
N LEU A 126 0.08 0.05 1.68
CA LEU A 126 1.29 0.42 0.94
C LEU A 126 2.23 1.32 1.75
N LEU A 127 1.71 2.26 2.54
CA LEU A 127 2.52 3.09 3.43
C LEU A 127 3.18 2.26 4.53
N LYS A 128 2.42 1.37 5.19
CA LYS A 128 2.95 0.47 6.22
C LYS A 128 4.07 -0.41 5.65
N ASN A 129 3.83 -1.03 4.51
CA ASN A 129 4.79 -1.93 3.87
C ASN A 129 6.09 -1.24 3.44
N ILE A 130 6.04 0.02 2.98
CA ILE A 130 7.26 0.70 2.55
C ILE A 130 8.01 1.37 3.69
N THR A 131 7.31 1.83 4.73
CA THR A 131 7.91 2.60 5.84
C THR A 131 8.29 1.72 7.03
N GLY A 132 7.59 0.60 7.23
CA GLY A 132 7.67 -0.21 8.44
C GLY A 132 6.94 0.39 9.65
N GLU A 133 6.26 1.52 9.47
CA GLU A 133 5.47 2.17 10.51
C GLU A 133 4.06 1.56 10.60
N ASP A 134 3.46 1.60 11.79
CA ASP A 134 2.07 1.17 12.01
C ASP A 134 1.31 2.19 12.87
N PHE A 135 0.37 2.89 12.25
CA PHE A 135 -0.49 3.88 12.92
C PHE A 135 -1.94 3.40 13.10
N GLY A 136 -2.22 2.14 12.76
CA GLY A 136 -3.54 1.52 12.72
C GLY A 136 -3.86 0.89 11.36
N ASN A 137 -5.01 0.22 11.29
CA ASN A 137 -5.53 -0.43 10.08
C ASN A 137 -6.82 0.24 9.60
N VAL A 138 -7.05 0.21 8.30
CA VAL A 138 -8.34 0.50 7.67
C VAL A 138 -9.12 -0.80 7.56
N MET A 139 -10.24 -0.90 8.25
CA MET A 139 -11.15 -2.05 8.25
C MET A 139 -12.36 -1.80 7.32
N MET A 140 -13.16 -2.84 7.09
CA MET A 140 -14.39 -2.77 6.27
C MET A 140 -15.37 -1.70 6.77
N ASN A 141 -15.37 -1.39 8.06
CA ASN A 141 -16.27 -0.40 8.67
C ASN A 141 -15.59 0.84 9.23
N THR A 142 -14.30 1.10 8.90
CA THR A 142 -13.62 2.31 9.37
C THR A 142 -14.35 3.57 8.92
N SER A 143 -14.63 4.44 9.88
CA SER A 143 -15.36 5.68 9.73
C SER A 143 -14.50 6.79 9.13
N GLN A 144 -15.14 7.83 8.60
CA GLN A 144 -14.42 8.97 8.03
C GLN A 144 -13.54 9.70 9.06
N ASN A 145 -14.00 9.78 10.32
CA ASN A 145 -13.23 10.42 11.40
C ASN A 145 -11.94 9.64 11.69
N GLU A 146 -12.03 8.30 11.81
CA GLU A 146 -10.86 7.43 12.01
C GLU A 146 -9.86 7.55 10.84
N LEU A 147 -10.35 7.64 9.59
CA LEU A 147 -9.47 7.87 8.44
C LEU A 147 -8.79 9.23 8.49
N THR A 148 -9.48 10.28 8.92
CA THR A 148 -8.88 11.60 9.10
C THR A 148 -7.82 11.59 10.21
N GLU A 149 -8.07 10.91 11.32
CA GLU A 149 -7.08 10.73 12.38
C GLU A 149 -5.85 9.95 11.89
N LEU A 150 -6.06 8.86 11.15
CA LEU A 150 -4.99 8.06 10.55
C LEU A 150 -4.16 8.89 9.54
N GLN A 151 -4.81 9.67 8.68
CA GLN A 151 -4.14 10.57 7.75
C GLN A 151 -3.27 11.60 8.51
N ASN A 152 -3.79 12.18 9.60
CA ASN A 152 -3.05 13.14 10.40
C ASN A 152 -1.77 12.53 11.02
N LYS A 153 -1.83 11.29 11.51
CA LYS A 153 -0.64 10.57 12.00
C LYS A 153 0.41 10.40 10.91
N TRP A 154 0.01 10.06 9.69
CA TRP A 154 0.93 9.97 8.55
C TRP A 154 1.52 11.33 8.15
N ILE A 155 0.73 12.40 8.18
CA ILE A 155 1.20 13.77 7.91
C ILE A 155 2.24 14.18 8.96
N GLU A 156 1.93 13.94 10.24
CA GLU A 156 2.81 14.25 11.35
C GLU A 156 4.12 13.46 11.23
N TRP A 157 4.05 12.16 10.95
CA TRP A 157 5.24 11.35 10.67
C TRP A 157 6.06 11.93 9.52
N LEU A 158 5.43 12.22 8.37
CA LEU A 158 6.13 12.77 7.20
C LEU A 158 6.81 14.12 7.50
N SER A 159 6.30 14.90 8.45
CA SER A 159 6.88 16.18 8.85
C SER A 159 8.06 16.06 9.83
N LYS A 160 8.21 14.90 10.46
CA LYS A 160 9.23 14.63 11.49
C LYS A 160 10.38 13.77 11.00
N ILE A 161 10.19 13.04 9.91
CA ILE A 161 11.27 12.31 9.28
C ILE A 161 12.31 13.28 8.73
#